data_AF-A0A7K1VBE1-F1
#
_entry.id   AF-A0A7K1VBE1-F1
#
_cell.length_a   1.000
_cell.length_b   1.000
_cell.length_c   1.000
_cell.angle_alpha   90.00
_cell.angle_beta   90.00
_cell.angle_gamma   90.00
#
_symmetry.space_group_name_H-M   'P 1'
#
loop_
_entity.id
_entity.type
_entity.pdbx_description
1 polymer ?
#
loop_
_entity_poly.entity_id
_entity_poly.type
_entity_poly.pdbx_seq_one_letter_code
_entity_poly.pdbx_strand_id
1 'polypeptide(L)'
;MSWFQPRSMLFWVYCLAVIAGPLLFLLQAAGQVWFAGTPALAALPITALTLLVIARIVFALDPFRARRHLVAPMAMGAIWGATVWTGLAMWANDHLSRAITNGIGDRFATSWSAAITAPTDEEYIKAIGIVVVALMFRNRLSRPMHGLLLGAAVGLGAQIAEDCLYSTQIALSSPQDPVVDVLLVAVLRLITALTSHWAMSALAGVGIVLAIIRTDRSWGWRLGVFALFYALAFSMHFLFDAPRPPGPALLSTYLPILIDLVIFAIAYSWVLATERRWFRGLIALPAARALGPEAGLEPLLTYRSRRKARLELRRHTRWAMSRKFAKRYERSLVDRVADLDLAPQQQTPIPGGFGPGPGGVVHGVGAPFGW
;
A
#
# COMPACT_ATOMS: atom_id res chain seq x y z
N MET A 1 -4.07 19.22 -9.16
CA MET A 1 -2.60 19.40 -9.25
C MET A 1 -1.99 18.23 -10.00
N SER A 2 -1.14 18.54 -11.00
CA SER A 2 -0.51 17.59 -11.93
C SER A 2 0.42 16.57 -11.25
N TRP A 3 0.59 15.41 -11.86
CA TRP A 3 1.65 14.43 -11.52
C TRP A 3 3.04 14.93 -11.92
N PHE A 4 3.10 15.84 -12.88
CA PHE A 4 4.33 16.44 -13.41
C PHE A 4 4.88 17.49 -12.43
N GLN A 5 6.10 17.25 -11.93
CA GLN A 5 6.78 18.11 -10.95
C GLN A 5 8.20 18.52 -11.41
N PRO A 6 8.34 19.29 -12.51
CA PRO A 6 9.65 19.55 -13.13
C PRO A 6 10.61 20.38 -12.26
N ARG A 7 10.09 21.09 -11.26
CA ARG A 7 10.89 21.86 -10.30
C ARG A 7 11.46 21.02 -9.15
N SER A 8 11.03 19.76 -9.02
CA SER A 8 11.50 18.85 -7.98
C SER A 8 12.66 18.03 -8.49
N MET A 9 13.84 18.14 -7.88
CA MET A 9 14.98 17.27 -8.21
C MET A 9 14.64 15.79 -7.95
N LEU A 10 13.85 15.52 -6.90
CA LEU A 10 13.39 14.17 -6.57
C LEU A 10 12.52 13.55 -7.68
N PHE A 11 11.75 14.37 -8.42
CA PHE A 11 11.00 13.89 -9.59
C PHE A 11 11.92 13.40 -10.70
N TRP A 12 13.01 14.12 -10.97
CA TRP A 12 13.98 13.73 -12.00
C TRP A 12 14.78 12.48 -11.59
N VAL A 13 15.15 12.36 -10.31
CA VAL A 13 15.74 11.13 -9.76
C VAL A 13 14.78 9.95 -9.92
N TYR A 14 13.49 10.15 -9.62
CA TYR A 14 12.46 9.14 -9.85
C TYR A 14 12.37 8.75 -11.33
N CYS A 15 12.33 9.71 -12.25
CA CYS A 15 12.28 9.43 -13.69
C CYS A 15 13.50 8.65 -14.18
N LEU A 16 14.70 9.04 -13.74
CA LEU A 16 15.93 8.33 -14.08
C LEU A 16 15.91 6.89 -13.54
N ALA A 17 15.47 6.69 -12.29
CA ALA A 17 15.35 5.36 -11.69
C ALA A 17 14.36 4.48 -12.46
N VAL A 18 13.19 5.01 -12.83
CA VAL A 18 12.17 4.29 -13.62
C VAL A 18 12.66 3.87 -15.00
N ILE A 19 13.61 4.60 -15.59
CA ILE A 19 14.27 4.21 -16.85
C ILE A 19 15.38 3.19 -16.58
N ALA A 20 16.19 3.40 -15.55
CA ALA A 20 17.32 2.54 -15.21
C ALA A 20 16.88 1.14 -14.76
N GLY A 21 15.78 1.03 -14.01
CA GLY A 21 15.26 -0.24 -13.49
C GLY A 21 15.01 -1.30 -14.57
N PRO A 22 14.20 -1.01 -15.61
CA PRO A 22 13.98 -1.91 -16.73
C PRO A 22 15.25 -2.24 -17.52
N LEU A 23 16.18 -1.29 -17.66
CA LEU A 23 17.47 -1.55 -18.31
C LEU A 23 18.30 -2.56 -17.49
N LEU A 24 18.40 -2.38 -16.17
CA LEU A 24 19.06 -3.31 -15.27
C LEU A 24 18.39 -4.69 -15.28
N PHE A 25 17.06 -4.72 -15.32
CA PHE A 25 16.30 -5.97 -15.46
C PHE A 25 16.65 -6.68 -16.77
N LEU A 26 16.62 -5.97 -17.91
CA LEU A 26 16.95 -6.55 -19.21
C LEU A 26 18.40 -7.04 -19.26
N LEU A 27 19.35 -6.32 -18.69
CA LEU A 27 20.75 -6.75 -18.62
C LEU A 27 20.93 -8.08 -17.87
N GLN A 28 20.07 -8.36 -16.88
CA GLN A 28 20.14 -9.59 -16.07
C GLN A 28 19.26 -10.71 -16.64
N ALA A 29 18.10 -10.38 -17.21
CA ALA A 29 17.06 -11.32 -17.59
C ALA A 29 16.89 -11.50 -19.10
N ALA A 30 17.65 -10.79 -19.96
CA ALA A 30 17.45 -10.84 -21.42
C ALA A 30 17.50 -12.27 -21.97
N GLY A 31 18.46 -13.09 -21.53
CA GLY A 31 18.53 -14.49 -21.94
C GLY A 31 17.30 -15.28 -21.50
N GLN A 32 16.85 -15.09 -20.26
CA GLN A 32 15.66 -15.76 -19.73
C GLN A 32 14.41 -15.40 -20.53
N VAL A 33 14.22 -14.11 -20.80
CA VAL A 33 13.10 -13.59 -21.60
C VAL A 33 13.18 -14.06 -23.04
N TRP A 34 14.38 -14.13 -23.63
CA TRP A 34 14.56 -14.60 -25.00
C TRP A 34 14.14 -16.06 -25.18
N PHE A 35 14.54 -16.94 -24.26
CA PHE A 35 14.29 -18.38 -24.38
C PHE A 35 12.91 -18.82 -23.84
N ALA A 36 12.36 -18.12 -22.86
CA ALA A 36 11.13 -18.53 -22.17
C ALA A 36 10.03 -17.47 -22.13
N GLY A 37 10.23 -16.31 -22.74
CA GLY A 37 9.24 -15.23 -22.73
C GLY A 37 7.90 -15.64 -23.35
N THR A 38 7.92 -16.35 -24.49
CA THR A 38 6.69 -16.77 -25.18
C THR A 38 5.79 -17.67 -24.32
N PRO A 39 6.26 -18.80 -23.74
CA PRO A 39 5.43 -19.58 -22.82
C PRO A 39 5.07 -18.81 -21.54
N ALA A 40 5.94 -17.94 -21.03
CA ALA A 40 5.64 -17.12 -19.84
C ALA A 40 4.43 -16.18 -20.05
N LEU A 41 4.14 -15.76 -21.29
CA LEU A 41 2.96 -14.94 -21.60
C LEU A 41 1.64 -15.65 -21.25
N ALA A 42 1.63 -16.97 -21.13
CA ALA A 42 0.45 -17.72 -20.72
C ALA A 42 -0.05 -17.34 -19.31
N ALA A 43 0.82 -16.84 -18.42
CA ALA A 43 0.42 -16.38 -17.09
C ALA A 43 -0.31 -15.04 -17.10
N LEU A 44 -0.19 -14.22 -18.15
CA LEU A 44 -0.71 -12.85 -18.17
C LEU A 44 -2.19 -12.71 -17.79
N PRO A 45 -3.12 -13.57 -18.25
CA PRO A 45 -4.52 -13.49 -17.83
C PRO A 45 -4.70 -13.70 -16.32
N ILE A 46 -3.91 -14.60 -15.72
CA ILE A 46 -3.96 -14.88 -14.28
C ILE A 46 -3.29 -13.75 -13.50
N THR A 47 -2.13 -13.24 -13.94
CA THR A 47 -1.49 -12.06 -13.34
C THR A 47 -2.42 -10.83 -13.37
N ALA A 48 -3.12 -10.62 -14.49
CA ALA A 48 -4.13 -9.56 -14.60
C ALA A 48 -5.30 -9.79 -13.63
N LEU A 49 -5.76 -11.04 -13.47
CA LEU A 49 -6.77 -11.39 -12.48
C LEU A 49 -6.29 -11.13 -11.05
N THR A 50 -5.05 -11.51 -10.72
CA THR A 50 -4.41 -11.22 -9.42
C THR A 50 -4.44 -9.72 -9.15
N LEU A 51 -3.97 -8.90 -10.09
CA LEU A 51 -4.00 -7.44 -9.97
C LEU A 51 -5.42 -6.92 -9.71
N LEU A 52 -6.42 -7.40 -10.47
CA LEU A 52 -7.81 -6.98 -10.31
C LEU A 52 -8.39 -7.36 -8.94
N VAL A 53 -8.12 -8.58 -8.48
CA VAL A 53 -8.59 -9.08 -7.17
C VAL A 53 -7.94 -8.30 -6.04
N ILE A 54 -6.61 -8.15 -6.05
CA ILE A 54 -5.90 -7.44 -4.98
C ILE A 54 -6.24 -5.94 -5.00
N ALA A 55 -6.31 -5.29 -6.17
CA ALA A 55 -6.74 -3.89 -6.25
C ALA A 55 -8.17 -3.71 -5.71
N ARG A 56 -9.07 -4.67 -5.92
CA ARG A 56 -10.40 -4.67 -5.31
C ARG A 56 -10.36 -4.80 -3.79
N ILE A 57 -9.48 -5.64 -3.24
CA ILE A 57 -9.25 -5.77 -1.80
C ILE A 57 -8.75 -4.44 -1.24
N VAL A 58 -7.67 -3.87 -1.79
CA VAL A 58 -7.10 -2.59 -1.37
C VAL A 58 -8.16 -1.48 -1.38
N PHE A 59 -8.99 -1.40 -2.42
CA PHE A 59 -10.07 -0.41 -2.48
C PHE A 59 -11.22 -0.66 -1.50
N ALA A 60 -11.41 -1.92 -1.06
CA ALA A 60 -12.36 -2.25 0.00
C ALA A 60 -11.81 -1.89 1.39
N LEU A 61 -10.48 -1.90 1.56
CA LEU A 61 -9.77 -1.45 2.76
C LEU A 61 -9.72 0.08 2.91
N ASP A 62 -10.24 0.84 1.95
CA ASP A 62 -10.34 2.30 1.97
C ASP A 62 -11.80 2.78 2.15
N PRO A 63 -12.38 2.64 3.38
CA PRO A 63 -13.79 2.93 3.62
C PRO A 63 -14.13 4.42 3.52
N PHE A 64 -13.17 5.32 3.72
CA PHE A 64 -13.34 6.77 3.65
C PHE A 64 -12.77 7.40 2.39
N ARG A 65 -12.43 6.57 1.39
CA ARG A 65 -12.10 6.99 0.02
C ARG A 65 -10.88 7.91 -0.07
N ALA A 66 -9.89 7.71 0.79
CA ALA A 66 -8.60 8.41 0.77
C ALA A 66 -7.94 8.40 -0.61
N ARG A 67 -8.09 7.30 -1.37
CA ARG A 67 -7.48 7.16 -2.71
C ARG A 67 -7.88 8.26 -3.70
N ARG A 68 -9.02 8.96 -3.51
CA ARG A 68 -9.50 10.01 -4.42
C ARG A 68 -8.44 11.09 -4.65
N HIS A 69 -7.64 11.39 -3.62
CA HIS A 69 -6.61 12.43 -3.67
C HIS A 69 -5.20 11.86 -3.92
N LEU A 70 -5.08 10.52 -4.01
CA LEU A 70 -3.82 9.78 -4.08
C LEU A 70 -3.62 9.03 -5.40
N VAL A 71 -4.44 9.24 -6.43
CA VAL A 71 -4.31 8.53 -7.71
C VAL A 71 -2.89 8.68 -8.30
N ALA A 72 -2.36 9.91 -8.33
CA ALA A 72 -1.01 10.17 -8.84
C ALA A 72 0.10 9.49 -8.02
N PRO A 73 0.20 9.66 -6.68
CA PRO A 73 1.22 8.94 -5.90
C PRO A 73 1.05 7.42 -5.95
N MET A 74 -0.18 6.89 -5.98
CA MET A 74 -0.39 5.44 -6.13
C MET A 74 0.11 4.93 -7.49
N ALA A 75 -0.17 5.65 -8.57
CA ALA A 75 0.34 5.27 -9.90
C ALA A 75 1.87 5.32 -9.96
N MET A 76 2.49 6.38 -9.42
CA MET A 76 3.95 6.48 -9.36
C MET A 76 4.57 5.41 -8.46
N GLY A 77 3.93 5.08 -7.34
CA GLY A 77 4.34 3.98 -6.49
C GLY A 77 4.30 2.64 -7.22
N ALA A 78 3.20 2.34 -7.91
CA ALA A 78 3.06 1.12 -8.71
C ALA A 78 4.10 1.04 -9.85
N ILE A 79 4.41 2.16 -10.50
CA ILE A 79 5.47 2.23 -11.52
C ILE A 79 6.83 1.92 -10.87
N TRP A 80 7.14 2.51 -9.70
CA TRP A 80 8.39 2.19 -8.99
C TRP A 80 8.51 0.69 -8.70
N GLY A 81 7.46 0.09 -8.13
CA GLY A 81 7.42 -1.34 -7.86
C GLY A 81 7.58 -2.20 -9.12
N ALA A 82 6.94 -1.84 -10.22
CA ALA A 82 6.98 -2.65 -11.43
C ALA A 82 8.31 -2.51 -12.21
N THR A 83 9.07 -1.43 -11.99
CA THR A 83 10.23 -1.08 -12.84
C THR A 83 11.53 -1.01 -12.08
N VAL A 84 11.61 -0.15 -11.05
CA VAL A 84 12.82 0.11 -10.28
C VAL A 84 13.13 -1.06 -9.37
N TRP A 85 12.12 -1.54 -8.65
CA TRP A 85 12.27 -2.66 -7.72
C TRP A 85 12.78 -3.91 -8.42
N THR A 86 12.20 -4.29 -9.57
CA THR A 86 12.52 -5.54 -10.27
C THR A 86 14.02 -5.68 -10.61
N GLY A 87 14.59 -4.66 -11.24
CA GLY A 87 16.00 -4.70 -11.66
C GLY A 87 16.98 -4.67 -10.48
N LEU A 88 16.68 -3.88 -9.45
CA LEU A 88 17.54 -3.76 -8.26
C LEU A 88 17.41 -4.96 -7.33
N ALA A 89 16.21 -5.48 -7.13
CA ALA A 89 15.94 -6.64 -6.28
C ALA A 89 16.61 -7.90 -6.83
N MET A 90 16.51 -8.15 -8.14
CA MET A 90 17.22 -9.28 -8.75
C MET A 90 18.74 -9.21 -8.51
N TRP A 91 19.31 -8.02 -8.75
CA TRP A 91 20.75 -7.82 -8.58
C TRP A 91 21.16 -7.99 -7.11
N ALA A 92 20.41 -7.40 -6.19
CA ALA A 92 20.70 -7.48 -4.76
C ALA A 92 20.54 -8.91 -4.22
N ASN A 93 19.49 -9.62 -4.62
CA ASN A 93 19.21 -10.99 -4.19
C ASN A 93 20.35 -11.92 -4.60
N ASP A 94 20.84 -11.81 -5.84
CA ASP A 94 21.96 -12.60 -6.34
C ASP A 94 23.24 -12.39 -5.50
N HIS A 95 23.57 -11.14 -5.20
CA HIS A 95 24.80 -10.81 -4.47
C HIS A 95 24.70 -11.20 -3.00
N LEU A 96 23.56 -10.92 -2.36
CA LEU A 96 23.35 -11.26 -0.97
C LEU A 96 23.25 -12.78 -0.76
N SER A 97 22.62 -13.50 -1.70
CA SER A 97 22.57 -14.96 -1.67
C SER A 97 23.97 -15.56 -1.80
N ARG A 98 24.79 -15.05 -2.73
CA ARG A 98 26.20 -15.47 -2.86
C ARG A 98 27.00 -15.19 -1.58
N ALA A 99 26.78 -14.05 -0.93
CA ALA A 99 27.45 -13.74 0.32
C ALA A 99 27.07 -14.72 1.45
N ILE A 100 25.79 -15.09 1.56
CA ILE A 100 25.31 -16.09 2.52
C ILE A 100 25.92 -17.47 2.21
N THR A 101 25.90 -17.89 0.94
CA THR A 101 26.50 -19.15 0.49
C THR A 101 27.98 -19.22 0.84
N ASN A 102 28.75 -18.18 0.51
CA ASN A 102 30.19 -18.14 0.76
C ASN A 102 30.54 -18.03 2.25
N GLY A 103 29.70 -17.37 3.05
CA GLY A 103 29.97 -17.11 4.46
C GLY A 103 29.50 -18.21 5.42
N ILE A 104 28.34 -18.81 5.17
CA ILE A 104 27.68 -19.77 6.08
C ILE A 104 27.70 -21.19 5.50
N GLY A 105 27.69 -21.32 4.18
CA GLY A 105 27.77 -22.59 3.47
C GLY A 105 26.47 -22.99 2.75
N ASP A 106 26.63 -23.82 1.73
CA ASP A 106 25.58 -24.19 0.77
C ASP A 106 24.32 -24.74 1.44
N ARG A 107 24.48 -25.67 2.40
CA ARG A 107 23.35 -26.31 3.07
C ARG A 107 22.41 -25.30 3.75
N PHE A 108 22.99 -24.28 4.38
CA PHE A 108 22.21 -23.22 5.00
C PHE A 108 21.56 -22.34 3.93
N ALA A 109 22.34 -21.91 2.94
CA ALA A 109 21.88 -21.03 1.87
C ALA A 109 20.72 -21.62 1.07
N THR A 110 20.76 -22.91 0.73
CA THR A 110 19.67 -23.59 0.00
C THR A 110 18.33 -23.52 0.75
N SER A 111 18.35 -23.47 2.08
CA SER A 111 17.12 -23.42 2.89
C SER A 111 16.73 -21.99 3.24
N TRP A 112 17.67 -21.15 3.64
CA TRP A 112 17.38 -19.89 4.33
C TRP A 112 17.72 -18.65 3.52
N SER A 113 18.44 -18.76 2.39
CA SER A 113 18.90 -17.58 1.66
C SER A 113 17.72 -16.70 1.24
N ALA A 114 16.71 -17.26 0.55
CA ALA A 114 15.54 -16.49 0.12
C ALA A 114 14.85 -15.77 1.29
N ALA A 115 14.64 -16.47 2.41
CA ALA A 115 14.02 -15.91 3.60
C ALA A 115 14.80 -14.77 4.24
N ILE A 116 16.10 -14.65 4.00
CA ILE A 116 16.95 -13.60 4.54
C ILE A 116 17.16 -12.49 3.52
N THR A 117 17.43 -12.84 2.26
CA THR A 117 17.79 -11.89 1.22
C THR A 117 16.59 -11.04 0.84
N ALA A 118 15.49 -11.66 0.44
CA ALA A 118 14.31 -10.99 -0.08
C ALA A 118 13.73 -9.94 0.89
N PRO A 119 13.49 -10.23 2.20
CA PRO A 119 13.03 -9.18 3.10
C PRO A 119 14.07 -8.07 3.35
N THR A 120 15.37 -8.34 3.15
CA THR A 120 16.44 -7.36 3.36
C THR A 120 16.53 -6.36 2.22
N ASP A 121 16.54 -6.81 0.98
CA ASP A 121 16.70 -5.94 -0.18
C ASP A 121 15.35 -5.47 -0.73
N GLU A 122 14.39 -6.36 -0.92
CA GLU A 122 13.13 -6.03 -1.58
C GLU A 122 12.30 -5.07 -0.76
N GLU A 123 12.13 -5.31 0.55
CA GLU A 123 11.41 -4.37 1.42
C GLU A 123 12.13 -3.03 1.52
N TYR A 124 13.47 -3.03 1.48
CA TYR A 124 14.26 -1.81 1.51
C TYR A 124 14.08 -0.98 0.23
N ILE A 125 14.16 -1.61 -0.94
CA ILE A 125 13.97 -0.95 -2.23
C ILE A 125 12.52 -0.44 -2.39
N LYS A 126 11.53 -1.21 -1.92
CA LYS A 126 10.13 -0.76 -1.88
C LYS A 126 9.94 0.41 -0.92
N ALA A 127 10.54 0.36 0.27
CA ALA A 127 10.52 1.46 1.22
C ALA A 127 11.14 2.75 0.65
N ILE A 128 12.25 2.67 -0.08
CA ILE A 128 12.81 3.82 -0.80
C ILE A 128 11.78 4.39 -1.78
N GLY A 129 11.12 3.55 -2.58
CA GLY A 129 10.08 3.99 -3.50
C GLY A 129 8.92 4.70 -2.81
N ILE A 130 8.47 4.15 -1.68
CA ILE A 130 7.45 4.77 -0.84
C ILE A 130 7.95 6.13 -0.34
N VAL A 131 9.17 6.25 0.19
CA VAL A 131 9.73 7.51 0.68
C VAL A 131 9.81 8.55 -0.44
N VAL A 132 10.36 8.18 -1.60
CA VAL A 132 10.51 9.06 -2.77
C VAL A 132 9.15 9.65 -3.15
N VAL A 133 8.15 8.79 -3.35
CA VAL A 133 6.81 9.24 -3.75
C VAL A 133 6.11 9.99 -2.60
N ALA A 134 6.28 9.56 -1.35
CA ALA A 134 5.67 10.21 -0.20
C ALA A 134 6.19 11.65 -0.02
N LEU A 135 7.50 11.88 -0.20
CA LEU A 135 8.09 13.21 -0.12
C LEU A 135 7.61 14.11 -1.26
N MET A 136 7.53 13.58 -2.48
CA MET A 136 6.98 14.31 -3.64
C MET A 136 5.53 14.76 -3.46
N PHE A 137 4.75 14.00 -2.71
CA PHE A 137 3.32 14.29 -2.46
C PHE A 137 3.03 14.61 -1.00
N ARG A 138 4.04 15.02 -0.20
CA ARG A 138 3.95 15.22 1.25
C ARG A 138 2.73 16.04 1.66
N ASN A 139 2.45 17.11 0.92
CA ASN A 139 1.34 18.03 1.21
C ASN A 139 -0.06 17.41 1.02
N ARG A 140 -0.14 16.21 0.44
CA ARG A 140 -1.40 15.43 0.31
C ARG A 140 -1.50 14.31 1.34
N LEU A 141 -0.48 14.13 2.16
CA LEU A 141 -0.40 13.06 3.14
C LEU A 141 -0.75 13.62 4.52
N SER A 142 -1.83 13.12 5.10
CA SER A 142 -2.31 13.55 6.42
C SER A 142 -2.71 12.38 7.33
N ARG A 143 -2.72 11.15 6.79
CA ARG A 143 -3.36 10.00 7.43
C ARG A 143 -2.57 8.70 7.22
N PRO A 144 -2.65 7.73 8.15
CA PRO A 144 -2.02 6.43 7.98
C PRO A 144 -2.57 5.67 6.75
N MET A 145 -3.86 5.82 6.42
CA MET A 145 -4.43 5.22 5.22
C MET A 145 -3.75 5.69 3.93
N HIS A 146 -3.20 6.91 3.90
CA HIS A 146 -2.46 7.40 2.74
C HIS A 146 -1.16 6.60 2.55
N GLY A 147 -0.49 6.27 3.65
CA GLY A 147 0.67 5.37 3.66
C GLY A 147 0.33 3.95 3.26
N LEU A 148 -0.75 3.40 3.81
CA LEU A 148 -1.25 2.06 3.45
C LEU A 148 -1.50 1.94 1.95
N LEU A 149 -2.20 2.90 1.36
CA LEU A 149 -2.54 2.89 -0.07
C LEU A 149 -1.33 3.11 -0.98
N LEU A 150 -0.42 4.01 -0.60
CA LEU A 150 0.82 4.24 -1.35
C LEU A 150 1.72 3.00 -1.31
N GLY A 151 1.93 2.44 -0.11
CA GLY A 151 2.69 1.22 0.10
C GLY A 151 2.09 0.03 -0.65
N ALA A 152 0.78 -0.18 -0.54
CA ALA A 152 0.07 -1.21 -1.31
C ALA A 152 0.28 -1.06 -2.82
N ALA A 153 0.29 0.18 -3.34
CA ALA A 153 0.50 0.42 -4.75
C ALA A 153 1.94 0.07 -5.18
N VAL A 154 2.95 0.45 -4.39
CA VAL A 154 4.36 0.04 -4.63
C VAL A 154 4.49 -1.49 -4.63
N GLY A 155 3.96 -2.15 -3.60
CA GLY A 155 4.03 -3.60 -3.49
C GLY A 155 3.24 -4.33 -4.60
N LEU A 156 2.11 -3.79 -5.03
CA LEU A 156 1.36 -4.32 -6.19
C LEU A 156 2.17 -4.23 -7.50
N GLY A 157 2.91 -3.14 -7.70
CA GLY A 157 3.82 -3.02 -8.84
C GLY A 157 4.90 -4.12 -8.81
N ALA A 158 5.53 -4.29 -7.65
CA ALA A 158 6.55 -5.33 -7.44
C ALA A 158 5.99 -6.73 -7.69
N GLN A 159 4.80 -7.01 -7.15
CA GLN A 159 4.14 -8.29 -7.32
C GLN A 159 3.89 -8.67 -8.79
N ILE A 160 3.46 -7.73 -9.63
CA ILE A 160 3.26 -8.00 -11.06
C ILE A 160 4.59 -8.35 -11.73
N ALA A 161 5.64 -7.58 -11.44
CA ALA A 161 6.94 -7.83 -12.03
C ALA A 161 7.53 -9.18 -11.59
N GLU A 162 7.34 -9.53 -10.32
CA GLU A 162 7.70 -10.82 -9.77
C GLU A 162 6.91 -11.97 -10.41
N ASP A 163 5.59 -11.84 -10.57
CA ASP A 163 4.74 -12.84 -11.24
C ASP A 163 5.27 -13.14 -12.66
N CYS A 164 5.66 -12.10 -13.40
CA CYS A 164 6.25 -12.25 -14.74
C CYS A 164 7.63 -12.92 -14.71
N LEU A 165 8.48 -12.57 -13.75
CA LEU A 165 9.80 -13.17 -13.60
C LEU A 165 9.68 -14.66 -13.24
N TYR A 166 8.82 -15.01 -12.29
CA TYR A 166 8.53 -16.41 -11.92
C TYR A 166 7.99 -17.19 -13.11
N SER A 167 7.08 -16.61 -13.89
CA SER A 167 6.56 -17.26 -15.09
C SER A 167 7.68 -17.56 -16.11
N THR A 168 8.63 -16.64 -16.25
CA THR A 168 9.80 -16.83 -17.11
C THR A 168 10.72 -17.95 -16.59
N GLN A 169 11.02 -17.94 -15.29
CA GLN A 169 11.88 -18.92 -14.64
C GLN A 169 11.28 -20.33 -14.70
N ILE A 170 9.98 -20.46 -14.43
CA ILE A 170 9.25 -21.74 -14.50
C ILE A 170 9.25 -22.29 -15.93
N ALA A 171 9.00 -21.44 -16.92
CA ALA A 171 9.06 -21.87 -18.31
C ALA A 171 10.46 -22.36 -18.73
N LEU A 172 11.55 -21.77 -18.21
CA LEU A 172 12.92 -22.25 -18.47
C LEU A 172 13.20 -23.60 -17.82
N SER A 173 12.72 -23.81 -16.59
CA SER A 173 12.97 -25.03 -15.83
C SER A 173 11.96 -26.15 -16.09
N SER A 174 10.95 -25.89 -16.93
CA SER A 174 9.85 -26.84 -17.20
C SER A 174 10.38 -28.12 -17.84
N PRO A 175 10.16 -29.30 -17.24
CA PRO A 175 10.64 -30.56 -17.77
C PRO A 175 9.80 -31.09 -18.93
N GLN A 176 8.57 -30.59 -19.12
CA GLN A 176 7.61 -31.13 -20.09
C GLN A 176 6.92 -30.02 -20.89
N ASP A 177 5.85 -29.43 -20.35
CA ASP A 177 5.04 -28.41 -21.01
C ASP A 177 5.16 -27.07 -20.26
N PRO A 178 5.99 -26.13 -20.77
CA PRO A 178 6.22 -24.84 -20.15
C PRO A 178 4.94 -24.03 -19.96
N VAL A 179 3.94 -24.18 -20.84
CA VAL A 179 2.69 -23.42 -20.75
C VAL A 179 1.85 -23.92 -19.58
N VAL A 180 1.72 -25.24 -19.44
CA VAL A 180 0.94 -25.84 -18.33
C VAL A 180 1.60 -25.52 -16.98
N ASP A 181 2.91 -25.67 -16.87
CA ASP A 181 3.64 -25.41 -15.63
C ASP A 181 3.55 -23.94 -15.20
N VAL A 182 3.67 -23.01 -16.16
CA VAL A 182 3.46 -21.58 -15.93
C VAL A 182 2.05 -21.28 -15.44
N LEU A 183 1.02 -21.88 -16.05
CA LEU A 183 -0.37 -21.67 -15.62
C LEU A 183 -0.62 -22.19 -14.21
N LEU A 184 -0.09 -23.37 -13.86
CA LEU A 184 -0.21 -23.94 -12.51
C LEU A 184 0.43 -23.02 -11.46
N VAL A 185 1.64 -22.54 -11.73
CA VAL A 185 2.33 -21.60 -10.82
C VAL A 185 1.59 -20.27 -10.74
N ALA A 186 1.08 -19.73 -11.85
CA ALA A 186 0.31 -18.50 -11.83
C ALA A 186 -0.96 -18.62 -10.97
N VAL A 187 -1.67 -19.75 -11.01
CA VAL A 187 -2.82 -20.00 -10.12
C VAL A 187 -2.38 -20.07 -8.66
N LEU A 188 -1.28 -20.75 -8.35
CA LEU A 188 -0.74 -20.80 -7.00
C LEU A 188 -0.38 -19.39 -6.49
N ARG A 189 0.28 -18.58 -7.32
CA ARG A 189 0.64 -17.20 -7.02
C ARG A 189 -0.58 -16.31 -6.80
N LEU A 190 -1.68 -16.52 -7.53
CA LEU A 190 -2.96 -15.85 -7.25
C LEU A 190 -3.52 -16.18 -5.87
N ILE A 191 -3.36 -17.42 -5.40
CA ILE A 191 -3.82 -17.83 -4.06
C ILE A 191 -2.92 -17.22 -2.98
N THR A 192 -1.60 -17.28 -3.15
CA THR A 192 -0.63 -16.75 -2.18
C THR A 192 -0.53 -15.23 -2.21
N ALA A 193 -1.06 -14.57 -3.25
CA ALA A 193 -1.10 -13.12 -3.40
C ALA A 193 -1.76 -12.37 -2.24
N LEU A 194 -2.65 -13.01 -1.48
CA LEU A 194 -3.46 -12.37 -0.42
C LEU A 194 -2.61 -11.68 0.66
N THR A 195 -1.41 -12.15 0.97
CA THR A 195 -0.52 -11.56 1.98
C THR A 195 0.87 -11.22 1.46
N SER A 196 1.04 -11.18 0.13
CA SER A 196 2.31 -10.94 -0.55
C SER A 196 2.77 -9.47 -0.50
N HIS A 197 3.63 -9.08 -1.45
CA HIS A 197 4.29 -7.76 -1.57
C HIS A 197 3.41 -6.55 -1.27
N TRP A 198 2.16 -6.52 -1.74
CA TRP A 198 1.26 -5.39 -1.48
C TRP A 198 0.92 -5.21 -0.01
N ALA A 199 0.73 -6.29 0.74
CA ALA A 199 0.34 -6.27 2.15
C ALA A 199 1.53 -5.85 3.02
N MET A 200 2.71 -6.40 2.75
CA MET A 200 3.97 -6.04 3.41
C MET A 200 4.30 -4.56 3.18
N SER A 201 4.29 -4.13 1.91
CA SER A 201 4.59 -2.75 1.52
C SER A 201 3.55 -1.76 2.06
N ALA A 202 2.28 -2.17 2.17
CA ALA A 202 1.24 -1.38 2.81
C ALA A 202 1.59 -1.06 4.28
N LEU A 203 2.08 -2.04 5.04
CA LEU A 203 2.50 -1.81 6.43
C LEU A 203 3.72 -0.88 6.48
N ALA A 204 4.76 -1.15 5.71
CA ALA A 204 5.92 -0.26 5.61
C ALA A 204 5.50 1.18 5.23
N GLY A 205 4.54 1.32 4.31
CA GLY A 205 3.96 2.59 3.91
C GLY A 205 3.28 3.37 5.02
N VAL A 206 2.55 2.70 5.91
CA VAL A 206 1.98 3.33 7.11
C VAL A 206 3.09 3.92 7.99
N GLY A 207 4.12 3.13 8.29
CA GLY A 207 5.25 3.56 9.11
C GLY A 207 5.97 4.77 8.52
N ILE A 208 6.31 4.69 7.22
CA ILE A 208 7.02 5.76 6.49
C ILE A 208 6.20 7.04 6.45
N VAL A 209 4.92 6.96 6.07
CA VAL A 209 4.09 8.17 5.95
C VAL A 209 3.88 8.82 7.32
N LEU A 210 3.62 8.04 8.38
CA LEU A 210 3.51 8.59 9.73
C LEU A 210 4.81 9.26 10.18
N ALA A 211 5.96 8.64 9.90
CA ALA A 211 7.26 9.21 10.18
C ALA A 211 7.47 10.53 9.41
N ILE A 212 6.95 10.71 8.20
CA ILE A 212 7.08 11.95 7.42
C ILE A 212 6.12 13.06 7.89
N ILE A 213 4.86 12.71 8.18
CA ILE A 213 3.78 13.70 8.37
C ILE A 213 3.58 14.12 9.82
N ARG A 214 3.92 13.28 10.81
CA ARG A 214 3.70 13.55 12.24
C ARG A 214 4.83 14.40 12.84
N THR A 215 5.04 15.59 12.30
CA THR A 215 6.05 16.54 12.81
C THR A 215 5.70 17.10 14.19
N ASP A 216 4.47 16.88 14.65
CA ASP A 216 4.01 17.17 16.01
C ASP A 216 4.48 16.14 17.05
N ARG A 217 5.10 15.03 16.63
CA ARG A 217 5.62 13.97 17.51
C ARG A 217 7.14 14.00 17.55
N SER A 218 7.70 13.51 18.67
CA SER A 218 9.16 13.41 18.85
C SER A 218 9.79 12.49 17.80
N TRP A 219 11.08 12.70 17.52
CA TRP A 219 11.81 11.86 16.58
C TRP A 219 11.83 10.39 17.02
N GLY A 220 11.96 10.12 18.32
CA GLY A 220 11.89 8.76 18.88
C GLY A 220 10.56 8.06 18.58
N TRP A 221 9.42 8.76 18.69
CA TRP A 221 8.12 8.19 18.33
C TRP A 221 8.03 7.89 16.83
N ARG A 222 8.50 8.82 15.98
CA ARG A 222 8.47 8.70 14.52
C ARG A 222 9.32 7.51 14.05
N LEU A 223 10.53 7.37 14.60
CA LEU A 223 11.40 6.23 14.35
C LEU A 223 10.81 4.93 14.89
N GLY A 224 10.22 4.94 16.09
CA GLY A 224 9.60 3.76 16.69
C GLY A 224 8.44 3.23 15.87
N VAL A 225 7.56 4.10 15.37
CA VAL A 225 6.46 3.70 14.47
C VAL A 225 6.98 3.20 13.13
N PHE A 226 7.96 3.87 12.53
CA PHE A 226 8.59 3.38 11.30
C PHE A 226 9.19 1.99 11.51
N ALA A 227 10.02 1.81 12.55
CA ALA A 227 10.68 0.56 12.86
C ALA A 227 9.67 -0.57 13.12
N LEU A 228 8.60 -0.31 13.88
CA LEU A 228 7.55 -1.30 14.14
C LEU A 228 6.90 -1.78 12.84
N PHE A 229 6.40 -0.86 12.01
CA PHE A 229 5.69 -1.22 10.78
C PHE A 229 6.62 -1.84 9.73
N TYR A 230 7.86 -1.38 9.64
CA TYR A 230 8.88 -1.97 8.77
C TYR A 230 9.25 -3.38 9.24
N ALA A 231 9.43 -3.60 10.55
CA ALA A 231 9.69 -4.92 11.10
C ALA A 231 8.53 -5.89 10.88
N LEU A 232 7.27 -5.44 10.93
CA LEU A 232 6.12 -6.27 10.56
C LEU A 232 6.17 -6.68 9.09
N ALA A 233 6.45 -5.74 8.18
CA ALA A 233 6.59 -6.04 6.74
C ALA A 233 7.72 -7.04 6.49
N PHE A 234 8.90 -6.79 7.07
CA PHE A 234 10.05 -7.68 7.00
C PHE A 234 9.73 -9.08 7.53
N SER A 235 9.07 -9.18 8.69
CA SER A 235 8.74 -10.46 9.33
C SER A 235 7.74 -11.27 8.50
N MET A 236 6.75 -10.60 7.91
CA MET A 236 5.80 -11.25 7.00
C MET A 236 6.54 -11.83 5.79
N HIS A 237 7.43 -11.04 5.18
CA HIS A 237 8.21 -11.49 4.02
C HIS A 237 9.18 -12.63 4.36
N PHE A 238 9.92 -12.49 5.46
CA PHE A 238 10.75 -13.57 6.00
C PHE A 238 9.95 -14.86 6.19
N LEU A 239 8.76 -14.78 6.79
CA LEU A 239 7.90 -15.94 7.04
C LEU A 239 7.35 -16.54 5.74
N PHE A 240 7.04 -15.69 4.75
CA PHE A 240 6.57 -16.10 3.44
C PHE A 240 7.61 -17.00 2.73
N ASP A 241 8.89 -16.66 2.85
CA ASP A 241 10.00 -17.37 2.20
C ASP A 241 10.74 -18.37 3.10
N ALA A 242 10.40 -18.41 4.40
CA ALA A 242 10.99 -19.34 5.34
C ALA A 242 10.76 -20.80 4.93
N PRO A 243 11.74 -21.70 5.18
CA PRO A 243 11.56 -23.14 5.06
C PRO A 243 10.25 -23.60 5.69
N ARG A 244 9.52 -24.45 4.97
CA ARG A 244 8.26 -24.97 5.46
C ARG A 244 8.52 -25.96 6.60
N PRO A 245 7.80 -25.87 7.73
CA PRO A 245 7.96 -26.80 8.83
C PRO A 245 7.53 -28.22 8.41
N PRO A 246 8.13 -29.27 8.99
CA PRO A 246 7.67 -30.64 8.75
C PRO A 246 6.22 -30.79 9.22
N GLY A 247 5.37 -31.39 8.40
CA GLY A 247 3.96 -31.54 8.71
C GLY A 247 3.09 -31.80 7.48
N PRO A 248 1.76 -31.83 7.65
CA PRO A 248 0.82 -32.00 6.54
C PRO A 248 1.03 -30.89 5.50
N ALA A 249 1.21 -31.27 4.23
CA ALA A 249 1.57 -30.34 3.15
C ALA A 249 0.67 -29.10 3.06
N LEU A 250 -0.64 -29.28 3.24
CA LEU A 250 -1.60 -28.17 3.27
C LEU A 250 -1.32 -27.20 4.44
N LEU A 251 -1.14 -27.71 5.66
CA LEU A 251 -0.88 -26.87 6.82
C LEU A 251 0.44 -26.13 6.66
N SER A 252 1.52 -26.82 6.29
CA SER A 252 2.83 -26.20 6.11
C SER A 252 2.84 -25.14 5.01
N THR A 253 2.03 -25.30 3.96
CA THR A 253 1.92 -24.33 2.85
C THR A 253 1.13 -23.08 3.26
N TYR A 254 0.01 -23.25 3.97
CA TYR A 254 -0.91 -22.14 4.25
C TYR A 254 -0.70 -21.45 5.60
N LEU A 255 0.00 -22.08 6.55
CA LEU A 255 0.23 -21.51 7.88
C LEU A 255 0.92 -20.13 7.84
N PRO A 256 2.00 -19.90 7.06
CA PRO A 256 2.58 -18.57 6.87
C PRO A 256 1.57 -17.51 6.43
N ILE A 257 0.74 -17.84 5.45
CA ILE A 257 -0.30 -16.95 4.91
C ILE A 257 -1.33 -16.61 5.99
N LEU A 258 -1.74 -17.58 6.81
CA LEU A 258 -2.65 -17.32 7.93
C LEU A 258 -2.03 -16.39 8.97
N ILE A 259 -0.75 -16.59 9.31
CA ILE A 259 -0.03 -15.74 10.26
C ILE A 259 0.07 -14.31 9.71
N ASP A 260 0.45 -14.15 8.45
CA ASP A 260 0.55 -12.86 7.78
C ASP A 260 -0.81 -12.14 7.70
N LEU A 261 -1.89 -12.89 7.45
CA LEU A 261 -3.25 -12.35 7.48
C LEU A 261 -3.60 -11.80 8.86
N VAL A 262 -3.20 -12.49 9.93
CA VAL A 262 -3.41 -12.04 11.31
C VAL A 262 -2.60 -10.79 11.60
N ILE A 263 -1.31 -10.78 11.25
CA ILE A 263 -0.43 -9.60 11.40
C ILE A 263 -1.04 -8.39 10.69
N PHE A 264 -1.39 -8.56 9.41
CA PHE A 264 -1.98 -7.51 8.61
C PHE A 264 -3.34 -7.05 9.17
N ALA A 265 -4.20 -7.98 9.60
CA ALA A 265 -5.51 -7.64 10.17
C ALA A 265 -5.38 -6.83 11.47
N ILE A 266 -4.43 -7.18 12.34
CA ILE A 266 -4.16 -6.43 13.58
C ILE A 266 -3.69 -5.02 13.23
N ALA A 267 -2.66 -4.89 12.37
CA ALA A 267 -2.13 -3.60 11.96
C ALA A 267 -3.18 -2.73 11.24
N TYR A 268 -3.94 -3.32 10.32
CA TYR A 268 -5.04 -2.66 9.63
C TYR A 268 -6.17 -2.26 10.58
N SER A 269 -6.47 -3.05 11.62
CA SER A 269 -7.48 -2.68 12.62
C SER A 269 -7.12 -1.38 13.34
N TRP A 270 -5.83 -1.16 13.63
CA TRP A 270 -5.31 0.07 14.19
C TRP A 270 -5.42 1.24 13.19
N VAL A 271 -5.06 1.02 11.91
CA VAL A 271 -5.23 2.02 10.84
C VAL A 271 -6.71 2.42 10.72
N LEU A 272 -7.61 1.44 10.69
CA LEU A 272 -9.05 1.65 10.56
C LEU A 272 -9.65 2.38 11.77
N ALA A 273 -9.21 2.03 12.99
CA ALA A 273 -9.63 2.75 14.20
C ALA A 273 -9.17 4.22 14.14
N THR A 274 -7.96 4.46 13.65
CA THR A 274 -7.39 5.80 13.47
C THR A 274 -8.18 6.60 12.43
N GLU A 275 -8.49 6.00 11.28
CA GLU A 275 -9.34 6.61 10.25
C GLU A 275 -10.76 6.94 10.78
N ARG A 276 -11.35 6.06 11.58
CA ARG A 276 -12.67 6.31 12.19
C ARG A 276 -12.64 7.47 13.18
N ARG A 277 -11.58 7.60 13.98
CA ARG A 277 -11.42 8.74 14.91
C ARG A 277 -11.28 10.06 14.14
N TRP A 278 -10.47 10.08 13.08
CA TRP A 278 -10.37 11.24 12.18
C TRP A 278 -11.72 11.61 11.57
N PHE A 279 -12.42 10.64 10.96
CA PHE A 279 -13.70 10.92 10.31
C PHE A 279 -14.78 11.38 11.29
N ARG A 280 -14.79 10.84 12.52
CA ARG A 280 -15.67 11.34 13.59
C ARG A 280 -15.36 12.79 13.96
N GLY A 281 -14.08 13.15 14.02
CA GLY A 281 -13.66 14.54 14.23
C GLY A 281 -14.22 15.49 13.17
N LEU A 282 -14.23 15.07 11.90
CA LEU A 282 -14.82 15.86 10.81
C LEU A 282 -16.34 16.02 10.95
N ILE A 283 -17.05 14.97 11.38
CA ILE A 283 -18.49 15.05 11.63
C ILE A 283 -18.83 16.05 12.76
N ALA A 284 -17.96 16.15 13.77
CA ALA A 284 -18.16 17.05 14.91
C ALA A 284 -17.90 18.53 14.57
N LEU A 285 -17.29 18.84 13.41
CA LEU A 285 -17.02 20.22 13.01
C LEU A 285 -18.33 21.00 12.79
N PRO A 286 -18.40 22.29 13.16
CA PRO A 286 -19.57 23.13 12.86
C PRO A 286 -19.94 23.14 11.37
N ALA A 287 -18.95 23.13 10.48
CA ALA A 287 -19.15 23.08 9.03
C ALA A 287 -19.90 21.82 8.56
N ALA A 288 -19.82 20.70 9.28
CA ALA A 288 -20.54 19.48 8.93
C ALA A 288 -22.05 19.60 9.14
N ARG A 289 -22.52 20.56 9.95
CA ARG A 289 -23.97 20.81 10.16
C ARG A 289 -24.68 21.23 8.87
N ALA A 290 -23.96 21.81 7.92
CA ALA A 290 -24.49 22.14 6.60
C ALA A 290 -24.77 20.89 5.73
N LEU A 291 -24.14 19.75 6.05
CA LEU A 291 -24.33 18.49 5.34
C LEU A 291 -25.46 17.63 5.93
N GLY A 292 -25.76 17.81 7.22
CA GLY A 292 -26.83 17.12 7.93
C GLY A 292 -26.63 17.12 9.45
N PRO A 293 -27.64 16.69 10.22
CA PRO A 293 -27.49 16.49 11.67
C PRO A 293 -26.45 15.40 11.94
N GLU A 294 -25.74 15.51 13.08
CA GLU A 294 -24.72 14.54 13.48
C GLU A 294 -25.25 13.10 13.50
N ALA A 295 -26.46 12.89 14.05
CA ALA A 295 -27.15 11.61 14.03
C ALA A 295 -27.38 11.04 12.62
N GLY A 296 -27.49 11.91 11.61
CA GLY A 296 -27.61 11.52 10.20
C GLY A 296 -26.26 11.16 9.55
N LEU A 297 -25.14 11.65 10.09
CA LEU A 297 -23.79 11.41 9.58
C LEU A 297 -23.06 10.28 10.33
N GLU A 298 -23.38 10.04 11.61
CA GLU A 298 -22.80 8.96 12.43
C GLU A 298 -22.84 7.57 11.75
N PRO A 299 -23.91 7.18 11.02
CA PRO A 299 -23.93 5.90 10.31
C PRO A 299 -22.81 5.73 9.28
N LEU A 300 -22.17 6.80 8.84
CA LEU A 300 -21.03 6.76 7.92
C LEU A 300 -19.75 6.19 8.56
N LEU A 301 -19.67 6.04 9.89
CA LEU A 301 -18.46 5.56 10.56
C LEU A 301 -18.16 4.07 10.36
N THR A 302 -19.19 3.24 10.14
CA THR A 302 -19.00 1.79 10.00
C THR A 302 -19.77 1.21 8.82
N TYR A 303 -19.24 0.12 8.24
CA TYR A 303 -19.91 -0.57 7.15
C TYR A 303 -21.31 -1.09 7.52
N ARG A 304 -21.46 -1.62 8.75
CA ARG A 304 -22.74 -2.16 9.24
C ARG A 304 -23.77 -1.05 9.37
N SER A 305 -23.40 0.09 9.96
CA SER A 305 -24.28 1.25 10.11
C SER A 305 -24.67 1.85 8.75
N ARG A 306 -23.71 2.00 7.83
CA ARG A 306 -23.95 2.38 6.42
C ARG A 306 -24.97 1.47 5.75
N ARG A 307 -24.83 0.15 5.90
CA ARG A 307 -25.78 -0.83 5.33
C ARG A 307 -27.18 -0.67 5.89
N LYS A 308 -27.32 -0.45 7.20
CA LYS A 308 -28.61 -0.20 7.86
C LYS A 308 -29.24 1.11 7.37
N ALA A 309 -28.49 2.20 7.37
CA ALA A 309 -28.95 3.50 6.89
C ALA A 309 -29.40 3.48 5.42
N ARG A 310 -28.67 2.78 4.54
CA ARG A 310 -29.10 2.58 3.13
C ARG A 310 -30.41 1.81 3.02
N LEU A 311 -30.63 0.81 3.88
CA LEU A 311 -31.85 0.01 3.87
C LEU A 311 -33.03 0.85 4.36
N GLU A 312 -32.85 1.61 5.43
CA GLU A 312 -33.85 2.53 5.98
C GLU A 312 -34.22 3.62 4.98
N LEU A 313 -33.23 4.29 4.37
CA LEU A 313 -33.46 5.29 3.32
C LEU A 313 -34.32 4.72 2.19
N ARG A 314 -34.02 3.50 1.74
CA ARG A 314 -34.81 2.83 0.70
C ARG A 314 -36.23 2.53 1.16
N ARG A 315 -36.42 2.06 2.40
CA ARG A 315 -37.75 1.84 2.99
C ARG A 315 -38.57 3.14 3.08
N HIS A 316 -37.95 4.24 3.51
CA HIS A 316 -38.59 5.56 3.58
C HIS A 316 -39.04 6.05 2.20
N THR A 317 -38.25 5.81 1.15
CA THR A 317 -38.65 6.10 -0.24
C THR A 317 -39.65 5.10 -0.84
N ARG A 318 -40.25 4.21 -0.04
CA ARG A 318 -41.11 3.11 -0.50
C ARG A 318 -40.47 2.31 -1.64
N TRP A 319 -39.15 2.09 -1.54
CA TRP A 319 -38.31 1.40 -2.52
C TRP A 319 -38.17 2.06 -3.89
N ALA A 320 -38.69 3.28 -4.10
CA ALA A 320 -38.45 4.05 -5.31
C ALA A 320 -36.94 4.31 -5.52
N MET A 321 -36.17 4.41 -4.43
CA MET A 321 -34.71 4.53 -4.51
C MET A 321 -34.03 3.18 -4.80
N SER A 322 -33.35 3.11 -5.94
CA SER A 322 -32.55 1.94 -6.31
C SER A 322 -31.35 1.73 -5.37
N ARG A 323 -30.88 0.48 -5.27
CA ARG A 323 -29.65 0.13 -4.51
C ARG A 323 -28.43 0.93 -4.96
N LYS A 324 -28.30 1.14 -6.29
CA LYS A 324 -27.19 1.88 -6.90
C LYS A 324 -27.25 3.38 -6.55
N PHE A 325 -28.45 3.96 -6.47
CA PHE A 325 -28.62 5.35 -6.08
C PHE A 325 -28.31 5.57 -4.60
N ALA A 326 -28.85 4.74 -3.69
CA ALA A 326 -28.56 4.82 -2.25
C ALA A 326 -27.05 4.73 -1.95
N LYS A 327 -26.34 3.83 -2.65
CA LYS A 327 -24.87 3.69 -2.52
C LYS A 327 -24.11 4.92 -3.06
N ARG A 328 -24.60 5.55 -4.14
CA ARG A 328 -24.02 6.78 -4.68
C ARG A 328 -24.22 7.96 -3.75
N TYR A 329 -25.42 8.09 -3.18
CA TYR A 329 -25.75 9.11 -2.18
C TYR A 329 -24.86 9.00 -0.94
N GLU A 330 -24.73 7.80 -0.35
CA GLU A 330 -23.82 7.57 0.78
C GLU A 330 -22.37 7.93 0.43
N ARG A 331 -21.87 7.50 -0.74
CA ARG A 331 -20.51 7.84 -1.17
C ARG A 331 -20.31 9.35 -1.32
N SER A 332 -21.31 10.06 -1.84
CA SER A 332 -21.29 11.52 -1.93
C SER A 332 -21.27 12.17 -0.55
N LEU A 333 -21.97 11.62 0.44
CA LEU A 333 -21.88 12.12 1.82
C LEU A 333 -20.49 11.88 2.43
N VAL A 334 -19.91 10.69 2.24
CA VAL A 334 -18.54 10.40 2.69
C VAL A 334 -17.54 11.38 2.08
N ASP A 335 -17.64 11.62 0.76
CA ASP A 335 -16.76 12.55 0.06
C ASP A 335 -16.91 13.97 0.61
N ARG A 336 -18.16 14.47 0.78
CA ARG A 336 -18.40 15.82 1.29
C ARG A 336 -17.91 16.03 2.71
N VAL A 337 -18.06 15.03 3.58
CA VAL A 337 -17.51 15.10 4.95
C VAL A 337 -15.98 15.07 4.91
N ALA A 338 -15.38 14.19 4.11
CA ALA A 338 -13.93 14.10 3.97
C ALA A 338 -13.32 15.40 3.39
N ASP A 339 -14.03 16.08 2.49
CA ASP A 339 -13.60 17.33 1.88
C ASP A 339 -13.56 18.51 2.86
N LEU A 340 -14.19 18.40 4.04
CA LEU A 340 -14.04 19.39 5.11
C LEU A 340 -12.59 19.50 5.62
N ASP A 341 -11.81 18.42 5.49
CA ASP A 341 -10.38 18.40 5.81
C ASP A 341 -9.54 19.27 4.85
N LEU A 342 -10.07 19.54 3.65
CA LEU A 342 -9.41 20.34 2.61
C LEU A 342 -9.84 21.80 2.61
N ALA A 343 -10.94 22.14 3.30
CA ALA A 343 -11.40 23.51 3.42
C ALA A 343 -10.39 24.31 4.27
N PRO A 344 -10.02 25.54 3.88
CA PRO A 344 -9.30 26.43 4.77
C PRO A 344 -10.14 26.56 6.04
N GLN A 345 -9.60 26.15 7.19
CA GLN A 345 -10.23 26.48 8.46
C GLN A 345 -10.25 28.00 8.52
N GLN A 346 -11.44 28.60 8.30
CA GLN A 346 -11.64 30.00 8.59
C GLN A 346 -11.34 30.15 10.08
N GLN A 347 -10.16 30.70 10.38
CA GLN A 347 -9.85 31.21 11.70
C GLN A 347 -10.95 32.23 12.00
N THR A 348 -11.89 31.88 12.88
CA THR A 348 -12.75 32.89 13.49
C THR A 348 -11.82 33.92 14.12
N PRO A 349 -11.84 35.19 13.69
CA PRO A 349 -11.05 36.22 14.34
C PRO A 349 -11.49 36.24 15.79
N ILE A 350 -10.56 36.01 16.71
CA ILE A 350 -10.78 36.38 18.10
C ILE A 350 -11.05 37.89 18.08
N PRO A 351 -12.16 38.41 18.61
CA PRO A 351 -12.33 39.84 18.79
C PRO A 351 -11.34 40.26 19.89
N GLY A 352 -10.11 40.57 19.48
CA GLY A 352 -9.02 41.00 20.35
C GLY A 352 -8.62 42.41 19.98
N GLY A 353 -8.84 43.33 20.92
CA GLY A 353 -8.58 44.76 20.78
C GLY A 353 -7.13 45.14 20.46
N PHE A 354 -7.01 46.38 19.99
CA PHE A 354 -5.86 47.29 19.93
C PHE A 354 -4.49 46.78 20.43
N GLY A 355 -3.49 46.81 19.54
CA GLY A 355 -2.06 46.89 19.88
C GLY A 355 -1.11 46.40 18.77
N PRO A 356 -0.12 47.20 18.29
CA PRO A 356 0.73 46.83 17.16
C PRO A 356 2.05 46.16 17.58
N GLY A 357 2.50 45.17 16.81
CA GLY A 357 3.85 44.61 16.90
C GLY A 357 4.09 43.47 15.91
N PRO A 358 5.02 43.57 14.95
CA PRO A 358 5.20 42.58 13.89
C PRO A 358 6.19 41.50 14.32
N GLY A 359 5.75 40.23 14.33
CA GLY A 359 6.64 39.10 14.61
C GLY A 359 5.86 37.84 14.94
N GLY A 360 5.27 37.19 13.93
CA GLY A 360 4.53 35.95 14.14
C GLY A 360 4.73 34.98 12.97
N VAL A 361 5.54 33.95 13.21
CA VAL A 361 5.66 32.77 12.33
C VAL A 361 4.30 32.07 12.26
N VAL A 362 3.80 31.86 11.05
CA VAL A 362 2.49 31.24 10.80
C VAL A 362 2.61 29.72 11.03
N HIS A 363 2.11 29.23 12.16
CA HIS A 363 1.83 27.81 12.36
C HIS A 363 0.42 27.48 11.84
N GLY A 364 0.36 26.65 10.80
CA GLY A 364 -0.88 26.00 10.37
C GLY A 364 -1.28 24.95 11.40
N VAL A 365 -2.21 25.29 12.29
CA VAL A 365 -2.79 24.35 13.25
C VAL A 365 -3.89 23.57 12.52
N GLY A 366 -3.52 22.41 11.95
CA GLY A 366 -4.51 21.36 11.69
C GLY A 366 -5.08 20.86 13.01
N ALA A 367 -6.29 20.28 12.97
CA ALA A 367 -7.01 19.79 14.15
C ALA A 367 -6.08 19.05 15.14
N PRO A 368 -6.21 19.30 16.47
CA PRO A 368 -5.32 18.70 17.46
C PRO A 368 -5.54 17.18 17.47
N PHE A 369 -4.61 16.47 16.82
CA PHE A 369 -4.58 15.03 16.77
C PHE A 369 -4.02 14.47 18.07
N GLY A 370 -4.89 14.38 19.08
CA GLY A 370 -4.67 13.59 20.28
C GLY A 370 -4.65 12.10 19.93
N TRP A 371 -3.46 11.51 19.93
CA TRP A 371 -3.22 10.06 19.93
C TRP A 371 -2.36 9.69 21.12
#